data_AF-A0A0M3QZD6-F1
#
_entry.id   AF-A0A0M3QZD6-F1
#
_cell.length_a   1.000
_cell.length_b   1.000
_cell.length_c   1.000
_cell.angle_alpha   90.00
_cell.angle_beta   90.00
_cell.angle_gamma   90.00
#
_symmetry.space_group_name_H-M   'P 1'
#
loop_
_entity.id
_entity.type
_entity.pdbx_description
1 polymer ?
#
loop_
_entity_poly.entity_id
_entity_poly.type
_entity_poly.pdbx_seq_one_letter_code
_entity_poly.pdbx_strand_id
1 'polypeptide(L)'
;MLLLMLVYVQQLTRQLFLFWCTFQPFVFLAHLRNTQFVLHLELLRQQLLQLERELALLAEYSNFAQRFDGFECYMRRRLRQQQLNYARIYDMCVCFSSCFSYSVLTVLLMIFIRIAVDCYFMYYTIYNNIDNIDYYLLLPAILEIPAFIFTSQSCMRLVPRIAFQLHNILCSSSSLSLQLQNFSLQILHQPVRFDCFGTIVLDNYLLTR
;
A
#
# COMPACT_ATOMS: atom_id res chain seq x y z
N MET A 1 -5.64 -23.75 -16.45
CA MET A 1 -5.33 -24.39 -17.75
C MET A 1 -3.87 -24.19 -18.18
N LEU A 2 -3.35 -22.97 -18.28
CA LEU A 2 -1.93 -22.71 -18.65
C LEU A 2 -0.90 -23.45 -17.76
N LEU A 3 -1.21 -23.60 -16.48
CA LEU A 3 -0.30 -24.18 -15.49
C LEU A 3 -0.20 -25.71 -15.56
N LEU A 4 -1.33 -26.38 -15.81
CA LEU A 4 -1.37 -27.81 -16.11
C LEU A 4 -0.66 -28.13 -17.44
N MET A 5 -0.72 -27.21 -18.42
CA MET A 5 0.00 -27.35 -19.68
C MET A 5 1.52 -27.26 -19.50
N LEU A 6 2.03 -26.36 -18.64
CA LEU A 6 3.45 -26.26 -18.31
C LEU A 6 3.99 -27.55 -17.68
N VAL A 7 3.26 -28.11 -16.70
CA VAL A 7 3.64 -29.37 -16.04
C VAL A 7 3.54 -30.57 -17.00
N TYR A 8 2.63 -30.53 -17.98
CA TYR A 8 2.46 -31.60 -18.96
C TYR A 8 3.56 -31.59 -20.06
N VAL A 9 4.17 -30.43 -20.32
CA VAL A 9 5.25 -30.27 -21.30
C VAL A 9 6.58 -30.80 -20.75
N GLN A 10 6.82 -30.74 -19.44
CA GLN A 10 8.01 -31.34 -18.84
C GLN A 10 7.82 -32.85 -18.65
N GLN A 11 8.75 -33.67 -19.17
CA GLN A 11 8.84 -35.10 -18.83
C GLN A 11 9.31 -35.26 -17.37
N LEU A 12 8.40 -35.00 -16.43
CA LEU A 12 8.69 -35.04 -15.01
C LEU A 12 8.52 -36.45 -14.45
N THR A 13 9.46 -36.88 -13.59
CA THR A 13 9.28 -38.09 -12.80
C THR A 13 8.06 -37.95 -11.88
N ARG A 14 7.37 -39.07 -11.59
CA ARG A 14 6.14 -39.09 -10.79
C ARG A 14 6.27 -38.35 -9.44
N GLN A 15 7.44 -38.40 -8.83
CA GLN A 15 7.71 -37.71 -7.56
C GLN A 15 7.74 -36.19 -7.70
N LEU A 16 8.38 -35.68 -8.76
CA LEU A 16 8.38 -34.25 -9.07
C LEU A 16 6.97 -33.78 -9.42
N PHE A 17 6.19 -34.57 -10.16
CA PHE A 17 4.80 -34.21 -10.50
C PHE A 17 3.95 -34.02 -9.23
N LEU A 18 4.02 -34.97 -8.28
CA LEU A 18 3.30 -34.87 -7.01
C LEU A 18 3.75 -33.66 -6.17
N PHE A 19 5.04 -33.36 -6.18
CA PHE A 19 5.57 -32.17 -5.53
C PHE A 19 4.97 -30.89 -6.14
N TRP A 20 5.04 -30.71 -7.46
CA TRP A 20 4.53 -29.49 -8.10
C TRP A 20 3.01 -29.36 -8.01
N CYS A 21 2.25 -30.44 -8.11
CA CYS A 21 0.80 -30.41 -7.94
C CYS A 21 0.36 -29.95 -6.54
N THR A 22 1.16 -30.24 -5.50
CA THR A 22 0.87 -29.80 -4.14
C THR A 22 1.46 -28.43 -3.85
N PHE A 23 2.66 -28.14 -4.34
CA PHE A 23 3.39 -26.91 -4.07
C PHE A 23 2.78 -25.69 -4.80
N GLN A 24 2.37 -25.85 -6.06
CA GLN A 24 1.93 -24.74 -6.88
C GLN A 24 0.67 -24.02 -6.37
N PRO A 25 -0.39 -24.72 -5.91
CA PRO A 25 -1.57 -24.06 -5.34
C PRO A 25 -1.21 -23.17 -4.14
N PHE A 26 -0.25 -23.57 -3.29
CA PHE A 26 0.20 -22.74 -2.17
C PHE A 26 0.88 -21.46 -2.63
N VAL A 27 1.73 -21.55 -3.64
CA VAL A 27 2.38 -20.38 -4.26
C VAL A 27 1.33 -19.42 -4.82
N PHE A 28 0.36 -19.95 -5.56
CA PHE A 28 -0.73 -19.15 -6.11
C PHE A 28 -1.58 -18.46 -5.02
N LEU A 29 -1.89 -19.17 -3.93
CA LEU A 29 -2.61 -18.59 -2.80
C LEU A 29 -1.82 -17.45 -2.12
N ALA A 30 -0.49 -17.57 -2.04
CA ALA A 30 0.36 -16.51 -1.51
C ALA A 30 0.30 -15.24 -2.39
N HIS A 31 0.36 -15.40 -3.71
CA HIS A 31 0.22 -14.29 -4.67
C HIS A 31 -1.16 -13.63 -4.58
N LEU A 32 -2.24 -14.42 -4.53
CA LEU A 32 -3.59 -13.89 -4.32
C LEU A 32 -3.72 -13.13 -3.00
N ARG A 33 -3.09 -13.63 -1.94
CA ARG A 33 -3.09 -12.96 -0.64
C ARG A 33 -2.33 -11.63 -0.69
N ASN A 34 -1.20 -11.59 -1.39
CA ASN A 34 -0.43 -10.36 -1.54
C ASN A 34 -1.18 -9.30 -2.37
N THR A 35 -1.79 -9.71 -3.49
CA THR A 35 -2.62 -8.81 -4.31
C THR A 35 -3.82 -8.26 -3.53
N GLN A 36 -4.42 -9.05 -2.63
CA GLN A 36 -5.44 -8.57 -1.70
C GLN A 36 -4.92 -7.42 -0.82
N PHE A 37 -3.72 -7.53 -0.26
CA PHE A 37 -3.13 -6.46 0.55
C PHE A 37 -2.87 -5.20 -0.26
N VAL A 38 -2.31 -5.35 -1.47
CA VAL A 38 -2.07 -4.24 -2.40
C VAL A 38 -3.39 -3.52 -2.70
N LEU A 39 -4.46 -4.26 -2.97
CA LEU A 39 -5.80 -3.69 -3.23
C LEU A 39 -6.32 -2.87 -2.04
N HIS A 40 -6.18 -3.37 -0.82
CA HIS A 40 -6.61 -2.63 0.37
C HIS A 40 -5.79 -1.35 0.60
N LEU A 41 -4.47 -1.41 0.39
CA LEU A 41 -3.61 -0.22 0.45
C LEU A 41 -3.95 0.79 -0.65
N GLU A 42 -4.25 0.30 -1.85
CA GLU A 42 -4.61 1.14 -2.99
C GLU A 42 -5.94 1.87 -2.76
N LEU A 43 -6.92 1.21 -2.13
CA LEU A 43 -8.16 1.86 -1.70
C LEU A 43 -7.88 2.97 -0.67
N LEU A 44 -7.04 2.72 0.33
CA LEU A 44 -6.63 3.75 1.30
C LEU A 44 -5.92 4.92 0.60
N ARG A 45 -5.04 4.63 -0.36
CA ARG A 45 -4.34 5.63 -1.17
C ARG A 45 -5.31 6.52 -1.92
N GLN A 46 -6.35 5.94 -2.52
CA GLN A 46 -7.37 6.69 -3.24
C GLN A 46 -8.17 7.62 -2.32
N GLN A 47 -8.51 7.17 -1.10
CA GLN A 47 -9.18 8.01 -0.11
C GLN A 47 -8.30 9.20 0.33
N LEU A 48 -7.00 8.97 0.52
CA LEU A 48 -6.04 10.03 0.83
C LEU A 48 -5.88 11.02 -0.33
N LEU A 49 -5.82 10.53 -1.57
CA LEU A 49 -5.78 11.38 -2.76
C LEU A 49 -7.04 12.23 -2.91
N GLN A 50 -8.21 11.66 -2.63
CA GLN A 50 -9.45 12.40 -2.67
C GLN A 50 -9.45 13.52 -1.62
N LEU A 51 -9.02 13.22 -0.40
CA LEU A 51 -8.89 14.21 0.68
C LEU A 51 -7.92 15.34 0.30
N GLU A 52 -6.76 15.00 -0.28
CA GLU A 52 -5.77 15.98 -0.72
C GLU A 52 -6.33 16.91 -1.80
N ARG A 53 -7.03 16.36 -2.80
CA ARG A 53 -7.71 17.15 -3.84
C ARG A 53 -8.80 18.04 -3.28
N GLU A 54 -9.63 17.53 -2.38
CA GLU A 54 -10.71 18.33 -1.76
C GLU A 54 -10.15 19.47 -0.91
N LEU A 55 -8.99 19.27 -0.24
CA LEU A 55 -8.30 20.33 0.48
C LEU A 55 -7.61 21.34 -0.44
N ALA A 56 -7.03 20.90 -1.55
CA ALA A 56 -6.48 21.80 -2.57
C ALA A 56 -7.57 22.72 -3.14
N LEU A 57 -8.74 22.17 -3.48
CA LEU A 57 -9.89 22.96 -3.92
C LEU A 57 -10.36 23.94 -2.85
N LEU A 58 -10.35 23.54 -1.58
CA LEU A 58 -10.69 24.44 -0.47
C LEU A 58 -9.67 25.58 -0.33
N ALA A 59 -8.38 25.31 -0.51
CA ALA A 59 -7.35 26.34 -0.52
C ALA A 59 -7.56 27.32 -1.67
N GLU A 60 -7.83 26.85 -2.88
CA GLU A 60 -8.15 27.70 -4.03
C GLU A 60 -9.40 28.55 -3.78
N TYR A 61 -10.51 27.95 -3.32
CA TYR A 61 -11.72 28.70 -2.99
C TYR A 61 -11.49 29.71 -1.86
N SER A 62 -10.63 29.38 -0.90
CA SER A 62 -10.28 30.33 0.16
C SER A 62 -9.57 31.57 -0.37
N ASN A 63 -8.91 31.52 -1.53
CA ASN A 63 -8.31 32.70 -2.15
C ASN A 63 -9.36 33.58 -2.85
N PHE A 64 -10.34 32.97 -3.52
CA PHE A 64 -11.33 33.69 -4.33
C PHE A 64 -12.53 34.19 -3.51
N ALA A 65 -12.98 33.42 -2.52
CA ALA A 65 -14.32 33.57 -1.97
C ALA A 65 -14.37 34.19 -0.55
N GLN A 66 -13.25 34.68 0.01
CA GLN A 66 -13.27 35.35 1.32
C GLN A 66 -14.18 36.58 1.37
N ARG A 67 -14.46 37.17 0.21
CA ARG A 67 -15.26 38.39 0.07
C ARG A 67 -16.77 38.14 0.13
N PHE A 68 -17.22 36.89 0.16
CA PHE A 68 -18.64 36.55 0.23
C PHE A 68 -19.11 36.30 1.66
N ASP A 69 -20.25 36.90 2.00
CA ASP A 69 -20.89 36.69 3.30
C ASP A 69 -21.30 35.22 3.49
N GLY A 70 -21.04 34.68 4.67
CA GLY A 70 -21.34 33.28 5.01
C GLY A 70 -20.32 32.24 4.51
N PHE A 71 -19.32 32.64 3.71
CA PHE A 71 -18.25 31.75 3.24
C PHE A 71 -17.48 31.11 4.41
N GLU A 72 -17.28 31.85 5.50
CA GLU A 72 -16.59 31.37 6.69
C GLU A 72 -17.30 30.16 7.33
N CYS A 73 -18.63 30.21 7.43
CA CYS A 73 -19.43 29.12 7.99
C CYS A 73 -19.39 27.88 7.08
N TYR A 74 -19.41 28.10 5.76
CA TYR A 74 -19.23 27.04 4.78
C TYR A 74 -17.85 26.38 4.91
N MET A 75 -16.78 27.18 5.00
CA MET A 75 -15.41 26.68 5.17
C MET A 75 -15.24 25.88 6.45
N ARG A 76 -15.76 26.37 7.58
CA ARG A 76 -15.72 25.64 8.87
C ARG A 76 -16.41 24.28 8.78
N ARG A 77 -17.60 24.23 8.17
CA ARG A 77 -18.34 22.98 7.97
C ARG A 77 -17.58 22.01 7.07
N ARG A 78 -17.02 22.49 5.96
CA ARG A 78 -16.30 21.65 5.01
C ARG A 78 -14.97 21.14 5.59
N LEU A 79 -14.21 22.00 6.28
CA LEU A 79 -13.00 21.60 7.01
C LEU A 79 -13.30 20.54 8.08
N ARG A 80 -14.41 20.69 8.82
CA ARG A 80 -14.83 19.69 9.81
C ARG A 80 -15.13 18.35 9.14
N GLN A 81 -15.78 18.39 7.98
CA GLN A 81 -16.03 17.17 7.21
C GLN A 81 -14.73 16.49 6.76
N GLN A 82 -13.74 17.27 6.29
CA GLN A 82 -12.44 16.71 5.90
C GLN A 82 -11.67 16.13 7.08
N GLN A 83 -11.74 16.80 8.23
CA GLN A 83 -11.14 16.32 9.47
C GLN A 83 -11.74 14.96 9.90
N LEU A 84 -13.07 14.81 9.82
CA LEU A 84 -13.76 13.55 10.08
C LEU A 84 -13.42 12.47 9.04
N ASN A 85 -13.30 12.84 7.77
CA ASN A 85 -12.87 11.92 6.71
C ASN A 85 -11.46 11.40 6.98
N TYR A 86 -10.53 12.27 7.39
CA TYR A 86 -9.18 11.87 7.77
C TYR A 86 -9.18 10.89 8.97
N ALA A 87 -9.97 11.17 10.01
CA ALA A 87 -10.12 10.27 11.15
C ALA A 87 -10.58 8.87 10.71
N ARG A 88 -11.58 8.78 9.82
CA ARG A 88 -12.06 7.49 9.28
C ARG A 88 -10.99 6.77 8.47
N ILE A 89 -10.21 7.49 7.66
CA ILE A 89 -9.09 6.91 6.91
C ILE A 89 -8.05 6.33 7.87
N TYR A 90 -7.74 7.06 8.93
CA TYR A 90 -6.83 6.59 9.98
C TYR A 90 -7.38 5.32 10.66
N ASP A 91 -8.66 5.29 11.04
CA ASP A 91 -9.28 4.12 11.63
C ASP A 91 -9.23 2.89 10.71
N MET A 92 -9.46 3.07 9.40
CA MET A 92 -9.30 2.00 8.41
C MET A 92 -7.85 1.51 8.34
N CYS A 93 -6.89 2.42 8.44
CA CYS A 93 -5.46 2.10 8.44
C CYS A 93 -5.07 1.28 9.68
N VAL A 94 -5.57 1.66 10.87
CA VAL A 94 -5.38 0.92 12.12
C VAL A 94 -6.05 -0.46 12.06
N CYS A 95 -7.27 -0.55 11.50
CA CYS A 95 -7.96 -1.82 11.27
C CYS A 95 -7.18 -2.73 10.33
N PHE A 96 -6.63 -2.18 9.23
CA PHE A 96 -5.79 -2.94 8.31
C PHE A 96 -4.54 -3.48 9.01
N SER A 97 -3.82 -2.61 9.73
CA SER A 97 -2.62 -2.99 10.46
C SER A 97 -2.91 -4.08 11.49
N SER A 98 -3.93 -3.90 12.34
CA SER A 98 -4.28 -4.88 13.38
C SER A 98 -4.73 -6.24 12.82
N CYS A 99 -5.51 -6.25 11.74
CA CYS A 99 -6.03 -7.49 11.17
C CYS A 99 -5.01 -8.24 10.29
N PHE A 100 -4.14 -7.52 9.58
CA PHE A 100 -3.30 -8.12 8.53
C PHE A 100 -1.81 -8.16 8.85
N SER A 101 -1.32 -7.52 9.92
CA SER A 101 0.12 -7.45 10.23
C SER A 101 0.83 -8.82 10.19
N TYR A 102 0.22 -9.87 10.76
CA TYR A 102 0.83 -11.22 10.81
C TYR A 102 0.84 -11.85 9.42
N SER A 103 -0.26 -11.65 8.70
CA SER A 103 -0.46 -12.22 7.37
C SER A 103 0.50 -11.56 6.37
N VAL A 104 0.68 -10.25 6.44
CA VAL A 104 1.65 -9.50 5.62
C VAL A 104 3.07 -9.99 5.92
N LEU A 105 3.46 -10.10 7.20
CA LEU A 105 4.79 -10.59 7.57
C LEU A 105 5.05 -12.01 7.03
N THR A 106 4.08 -12.91 7.18
CA THR A 106 4.19 -14.30 6.73
C THR A 106 4.31 -14.39 5.21
N VAL A 107 3.49 -13.62 4.48
CA VAL A 107 3.53 -13.60 3.01
C VAL A 107 4.84 -13.00 2.52
N LEU A 108 5.33 -11.91 3.11
CA LEU A 108 6.64 -11.33 2.77
C LEU A 108 7.78 -12.33 3.01
N LEU A 109 7.77 -13.03 4.15
CA LEU A 109 8.77 -14.06 4.45
C LEU A 109 8.69 -15.22 3.44
N MET A 110 7.48 -15.67 3.11
CA MET A 110 7.27 -16.75 2.15
C MET A 110 7.78 -16.36 0.76
N ILE A 111 7.49 -15.14 0.29
CA ILE A 111 7.97 -14.66 -1.01
C ILE A 111 9.50 -14.50 -0.97
N PHE A 112 10.08 -14.01 0.13
CA PHE A 112 11.53 -13.89 0.26
C PHE A 112 12.24 -15.25 0.19
N ILE A 113 11.77 -16.23 0.96
CA ILE A 113 12.29 -17.61 0.91
C ILE A 113 12.12 -18.17 -0.51
N ARG A 114 10.99 -17.90 -1.17
CA ARG A 114 10.72 -18.34 -2.54
C ARG A 114 11.75 -17.78 -3.52
N ILE A 115 12.00 -16.48 -3.48
CA ILE A 115 13.03 -15.83 -4.33
C ILE A 115 14.39 -16.49 -4.09
N ALA A 116 14.79 -16.73 -2.83
CA ALA A 116 16.07 -17.37 -2.53
C ALA A 116 16.18 -18.80 -3.08
N VAL A 117 15.12 -19.60 -2.91
CA VAL A 117 15.05 -20.98 -3.43
C VAL A 117 15.09 -20.99 -4.95
N ASP A 118 14.34 -20.11 -5.60
CA ASP A 118 14.32 -20.03 -7.06
C ASP A 118 15.64 -19.53 -7.64
N CYS A 119 16.31 -18.58 -6.98
CA CYS A 119 17.66 -18.17 -7.37
C CYS A 119 18.67 -19.33 -7.29
N TYR A 120 18.57 -20.17 -6.26
CA TYR A 120 19.41 -21.37 -6.13
C TYR A 120 19.16 -22.37 -7.27
N PHE A 121 17.89 -22.70 -7.53
CA PHE A 121 17.55 -23.63 -8.61
C PHE A 121 17.88 -23.07 -9.99
N MET A 122 17.70 -21.77 -10.20
CA MET A 122 18.12 -21.07 -11.42
C MET A 122 19.62 -21.23 -11.65
N TYR A 123 20.44 -20.96 -10.63
CA TYR A 123 21.88 -21.16 -10.70
C TYR A 123 22.25 -22.62 -11.02
N TYR A 124 21.63 -23.58 -10.32
CA TYR A 124 21.86 -25.00 -10.51
C TYR A 124 21.51 -25.47 -11.94
N THR A 125 20.40 -25.04 -12.52
CA THR A 125 20.02 -25.46 -13.88
C THR A 125 20.90 -24.82 -14.94
N ILE A 126 21.31 -23.56 -14.75
CA ILE A 126 22.22 -22.87 -15.68
C ILE A 126 23.57 -23.60 -15.68
N TYR A 127 24.08 -23.94 -14.49
CA TYR A 127 25.33 -24.68 -14.35
C TYR A 127 25.27 -26.07 -15.02
N ASN A 128 24.13 -26.76 -14.94
CA ASN A 128 23.95 -28.09 -15.52
C ASN A 128 23.36 -28.11 -16.94
N ASN A 129 23.21 -26.96 -17.60
CA ASN A 129 22.57 -26.82 -18.92
C ASN A 129 21.20 -27.51 -19.05
N ILE A 130 20.38 -27.40 -18.00
CA ILE A 130 19.01 -27.94 -18.00
C ILE A 130 18.06 -26.83 -18.44
N ASP A 131 17.38 -27.02 -19.58
CA ASP A 131 16.32 -26.12 -20.04
C ASP A 131 15.14 -26.17 -19.06
N ASN A 132 14.94 -25.10 -18.29
CA ASN A 132 13.84 -25.01 -17.33
C ASN A 132 12.95 -23.79 -17.59
N ILE A 133 11.66 -24.04 -17.76
CA ILE A 133 10.63 -23.04 -18.11
C ILE A 133 9.99 -22.46 -16.83
N ASP A 134 10.29 -23.01 -15.65
CA ASP A 134 9.64 -22.65 -14.39
C ASP A 134 9.99 -21.24 -13.86
N TYR A 135 10.94 -20.53 -14.49
CA TYR A 135 11.33 -19.16 -14.14
C TYR A 135 10.22 -18.12 -14.33
N TYR A 136 9.16 -18.43 -15.09
CA TYR A 136 8.02 -17.52 -15.22
C TYR A 136 7.26 -17.29 -13.90
N LEU A 137 7.40 -18.18 -12.91
CA LEU A 137 6.84 -17.98 -11.57
C LEU A 137 7.67 -17.07 -10.66
N LEU A 138 8.91 -16.79 -11.03
CA LEU A 138 9.77 -15.83 -10.32
C LEU A 138 9.29 -14.39 -10.55
N LEU A 139 8.83 -14.10 -11.77
CA LEU A 139 8.50 -12.74 -12.21
C LEU A 139 7.35 -12.10 -11.41
N PRO A 140 6.23 -12.79 -11.10
CA PRO A 140 5.20 -12.27 -10.19
C PRO A 140 5.76 -11.99 -8.80
N ALA A 141 6.54 -12.92 -8.23
CA ALA A 141 7.13 -12.77 -6.90
C ALA A 141 8.02 -11.52 -6.79
N ILE A 142 8.83 -11.26 -7.83
CA ILE A 142 9.71 -10.09 -7.89
C ILE A 142 8.93 -8.78 -8.05
N LEU A 143 7.80 -8.78 -8.76
CA LEU A 143 7.01 -7.56 -9.00
C LEU A 143 6.07 -7.21 -7.83
N GLU A 144 5.55 -8.22 -7.13
CA GLU A 144 4.55 -8.01 -6.09
C GLU A 144 5.11 -7.34 -4.83
N ILE A 145 6.34 -7.69 -4.40
CA ILE A 145 6.96 -7.04 -3.23
C ILE A 145 7.16 -5.53 -3.47
N PRO A 146 7.79 -5.08 -4.58
CA PRO A 146 7.91 -3.67 -4.90
C PRO A 146 6.56 -2.98 -5.06
N ALA A 147 5.57 -3.63 -5.67
CA ALA A 147 4.23 -3.05 -5.81
C ALA A 147 3.58 -2.78 -4.43
N PHE A 148 3.71 -3.72 -3.50
CA PHE A 148 3.21 -3.57 -2.13
C PHE A 148 3.95 -2.47 -1.35
N ILE A 149 5.28 -2.42 -1.43
CA ILE A 149 6.08 -1.40 -0.76
C ILE A 149 5.82 -0.01 -1.35
N PHE A 150 5.74 0.10 -2.68
CA PHE A 150 5.49 1.37 -3.35
C PHE A 150 4.11 1.95 -3.04
N THR A 151 3.08 1.10 -2.97
CA THR A 151 1.71 1.54 -2.61
C THR A 151 1.65 2.01 -1.15
N SER A 152 2.28 1.27 -0.23
CA SER A 152 2.45 1.68 1.17
C SER A 152 3.15 3.03 1.30
N GLN A 153 4.32 3.18 0.67
CA GLN A 153 5.09 4.43 0.71
C GLN A 153 4.31 5.60 0.09
N SER A 154 3.61 5.35 -1.01
CA SER A 154 2.78 6.37 -1.66
C SER A 154 1.73 6.93 -0.71
N CYS A 155 1.10 6.09 0.11
CA CYS A 155 0.16 6.55 1.15
C CYS A 155 0.85 7.45 2.19
N MET A 156 2.03 7.04 2.67
CA MET A 156 2.79 7.82 3.66
C MET A 156 3.22 9.19 3.11
N ARG A 157 3.58 9.27 1.82
CA ARG A 157 3.96 10.52 1.14
C ARG A 157 2.79 11.47 0.85
N LEU A 158 1.55 10.99 0.87
CA LEU A 158 0.36 11.84 0.69
C LEU A 158 0.04 12.66 1.95
N VAL A 159 0.32 12.13 3.13
CA VAL A 159 0.07 12.82 4.41
C VAL A 159 0.76 14.20 4.50
N PRO A 160 2.07 14.37 4.21
CA PRO A 160 2.70 15.69 4.23
C PRO A 160 2.13 16.62 3.15
N ARG A 161 1.66 16.09 2.01
CA ARG A 161 0.98 16.91 0.98
C ARG A 161 -0.36 17.43 1.48
N ILE A 162 -1.14 16.59 2.16
CA ILE A 162 -2.39 16.98 2.83
C ILE A 162 -2.12 18.10 3.84
N ALA A 163 -1.09 17.94 4.68
CA ALA A 163 -0.69 18.97 5.65
C ALA A 163 -0.28 20.28 4.96
N PHE A 164 0.44 20.20 3.83
CA PHE A 164 0.81 21.37 3.04
C PHE A 164 -0.43 22.08 2.45
N GLN A 165 -1.36 21.35 1.82
CA GLN A 165 -2.59 21.95 1.28
C GLN A 165 -3.43 22.61 2.37
N LEU A 166 -3.44 22.01 3.57
CA LEU A 166 -4.14 22.56 4.71
C LEU A 166 -3.55 23.89 5.18
N HIS A 167 -2.22 24.03 5.13
CA HIS A 167 -1.55 25.29 5.45
C HIS A 167 -1.81 26.40 4.42
N ASN A 168 -2.06 26.04 3.16
CA ASN A 168 -2.36 26.99 2.09
C ASN A 168 -3.77 27.60 2.18
N ILE A 169 -4.63 27.10 3.09
CA ILE A 169 -5.97 27.65 3.28
C ILE A 169 -5.85 28.99 4.02
N LEU A 170 -6.27 30.06 3.35
CA LEU A 170 -6.21 31.39 3.93
C LEU A 170 -7.22 31.54 5.08
N CYS A 171 -6.73 32.07 6.20
CA CYS A 171 -7.52 32.32 7.40
C CYS A 171 -7.91 33.79 7.48
N SER A 172 -9.21 34.08 7.50
CA SER A 172 -9.73 35.42 7.82
C SER A 172 -10.14 35.58 9.29
N SER A 173 -10.37 34.48 10.01
CA SER A 173 -10.87 34.48 11.38
C SER A 173 -10.04 33.59 12.33
N SER A 174 -10.04 33.95 13.61
CA SER A 174 -9.40 33.17 14.68
C SER A 174 -10.04 31.78 14.87
N SER A 175 -11.33 31.63 14.55
CA SER A 175 -12.01 30.34 14.69
C SER A 175 -11.61 29.34 13.60
N LEU A 176 -11.40 29.82 12.37
CA LEU A 176 -10.89 29.00 11.26
C LEU A 176 -9.43 28.61 11.49
N SER A 177 -8.59 29.53 11.95
CA SER A 177 -7.19 29.23 12.22
C SER A 177 -7.03 28.18 13.32
N LEU A 178 -7.81 28.25 14.40
CA LEU A 178 -7.85 27.22 15.44
C LEU A 178 -8.28 25.85 14.90
N GLN A 179 -9.27 25.82 14.01
CA GLN A 179 -9.73 24.56 13.41
C GLN A 179 -8.66 23.93 12.50
N LEU A 180 -7.97 24.76 11.71
CA LEU A 180 -6.84 24.30 10.88
C LEU A 180 -5.69 23.79 11.75
N GLN A 181 -5.37 24.48 12.84
CA GLN A 181 -4.36 24.03 13.80
C GLN A 181 -4.75 22.70 14.45
N ASN A 182 -6.02 22.52 14.82
CA ASN A 182 -6.48 21.24 15.38
C ASN A 182 -6.39 20.09 14.36
N PHE A 183 -6.68 20.37 13.09
CA PHE A 183 -6.53 19.36 12.04
C PHE A 183 -5.06 19.05 11.75
N SER A 184 -4.17 20.06 11.71
CA SER A 184 -2.73 19.79 11.55
C SER A 184 -2.15 18.98 12.71
N LEU A 185 -2.57 19.27 13.96
CA LEU A 185 -2.21 18.48 15.14
C LEU A 185 -2.74 17.05 15.04
N GLN A 186 -3.97 16.86 14.55
CA GLN A 186 -4.51 15.53 14.33
C GLN A 186 -3.66 14.73 13.33
N ILE A 187 -3.27 15.33 12.20
CA ILE A 187 -2.40 14.68 11.20
C ILE A 187 -1.07 14.26 11.83
N LEU A 188 -0.52 15.08 12.73
CA LEU A 188 0.73 14.79 13.42
C LEU A 188 0.59 13.63 14.43
N HIS A 189 -0.54 13.56 15.16
CA HIS A 189 -0.80 12.52 16.16
C HIS A 189 -1.36 11.22 15.59
N GLN A 190 -1.91 11.24 14.37
CA GLN A 190 -2.51 10.09 13.69
C GLN A 190 -1.72 9.75 12.40
N PRO A 191 -0.45 9.34 12.51
CA PRO A 191 0.35 9.06 11.33
C PRO A 191 -0.21 7.87 10.56
N VAL A 192 -0.39 8.03 9.25
CA VAL A 192 -0.67 6.90 8.35
C VAL A 192 0.65 6.20 8.09
N ARG A 193 0.85 5.06 8.76
CA ARG A 193 2.05 4.24 8.64
C ARG A 193 1.68 2.77 8.67
N PHE A 194 2.31 2.00 7.80
CA PHE A 194 2.12 0.56 7.71
C PHE A 194 3.35 -0.14 8.27
N ASP A 195 3.20 -0.66 9.49
CA ASP A 195 4.23 -1.44 10.17
C ASP A 195 3.75 -2.89 10.32
N CYS A 196 4.64 -3.84 10.10
CA CYS A 196 4.41 -5.23 10.47
C CYS A 196 4.86 -5.41 11.92
N PHE A 197 3.94 -5.46 12.88
CA PHE A 197 4.25 -5.71 14.30
C PHE A 197 5.29 -4.77 14.95
N GLY A 198 5.50 -3.58 14.39
CA GLY A 198 6.55 -2.66 14.84
C GLY A 198 7.98 -3.14 14.58
N THR A 199 8.16 -4.29 13.90
CA THR A 199 9.48 -4.82 13.55
C THR A 199 9.98 -4.26 12.22
N ILE A 200 9.07 -4.08 11.26
CA ILE A 200 9.40 -3.66 9.91
C ILE A 200 8.41 -2.59 9.45
N VAL A 201 8.96 -1.45 9.02
CA VAL A 201 8.23 -0.40 8.30
C VAL A 201 8.19 -0.76 6.83
N LEU A 202 7.00 -0.77 6.24
CA LEU A 202 6.81 -1.05 4.83
C LEU A 202 7.12 0.19 3.98
N ASP A 203 8.40 0.54 3.91
CA ASP A 203 8.94 1.65 3.11
C ASP A 203 10.06 1.13 2.17
N ASN A 204 10.44 1.94 1.17
CA ASN A 204 11.44 1.59 0.16
C ASN A 204 12.81 1.21 0.74
N TYR A 205 13.09 1.58 2.00
CA TYR A 205 14.28 1.14 2.71
C TYR A 205 14.44 -0.38 2.75
N LEU A 206 13.35 -1.15 2.63
CA LEU A 206 13.38 -2.61 2.51
C LEU A 206 13.95 -3.13 1.19
N LEU A 207 13.88 -2.34 0.12
CA LEU A 207 14.37 -2.73 -1.21
C LEU A 207 15.78 -2.21 -1.51
N THR A 208 16.22 -1.16 -0.82
CA THR A 208 17.48 -0.45 -1.11
C THR A 208 18.59 -0.69 -0.10
N ARG A 209 18.37 -1.54 0.92
CA ARG A 209 19.40 -2.02 1.83
C ARG A 209 20.00 -3.31 1.29
#